data_AF-A0AAR5P6C0-F1
#
_entry.id   AF-A0AAR5P6C0-F1
#
_cell.length_a   1.000
_cell.length_b   1.000
_cell.length_c   1.000
_cell.angle_alpha   90.00
_cell.angle_beta   90.00
_cell.angle_gamma   90.00
#
_symmetry.space_group_name_H-M   'P 1'
#
loop_
_entity.id
_entity.type
_entity.pdbx_description
1 polymer ?
#
loop_
_entity_poly.entity_id
_entity_poly.type
_entity_poly.pdbx_seq_one_letter_code
_entity_poly.pdbx_strand_id
1 'polypeptide(L)'
;MDREVAYLPTCFLPALVIKDYIEPLTDEEINKIILSKDLTVDTFAKYPKRIRQRAFNYLSHTASIALFYSIPVIQLVVTYQRVVNLTGNQDVCYYNFLCAHPAFGFSDFNHIFSNVGYIFIGIFLILAVLDRQYRIRITKDNGIPVHYGLFHAMGLALTIEGILSACYHICPSQSNYQFDTSFMYVMAVLIMVKLYQNRHPDINATAYSTFSVVGIAIFIGM
;
A
#
# COMPACT_ATOMS: atom_id res chain seq x y z
N MET A 1 -12.31 -32.24 14.44
CA MET A 1 -11.00 -31.94 15.08
C MET A 1 -10.33 -30.92 14.17
N ASP A 2 -10.90 -29.73 14.20
CA ASP A 2 -10.68 -28.68 13.23
C ASP A 2 -9.43 -27.90 13.62
N ARG A 3 -8.40 -27.98 12.78
CA ARG A 3 -7.22 -27.13 12.94
C ARG A 3 -7.60 -25.71 12.54
N GLU A 4 -7.80 -24.85 13.52
CA GLU A 4 -7.70 -23.40 13.35
C GLU A 4 -6.29 -23.08 12.85
N VAL A 5 -6.15 -22.87 11.54
CA VAL A 5 -4.94 -22.27 10.98
C VAL A 5 -5.04 -20.77 11.23
N ALA A 6 -4.41 -20.33 12.32
CA ALA A 6 -4.12 -18.95 12.61
C ALA A 6 -3.25 -18.37 11.47
N TYR A 7 -3.88 -17.69 10.50
CA TYR A 7 -3.17 -16.86 9.54
C TYR A 7 -2.77 -15.55 10.25
N LEU A 8 -1.63 -15.61 10.94
CA LEU A 8 -0.82 -14.42 11.25
C LEU A 8 -0.41 -13.75 9.91
N PRO A 9 -0.16 -12.43 9.89
CA PRO A 9 0.29 -11.74 8.69
C PRO A 9 1.77 -12.10 8.46
N THR A 10 2.03 -13.25 7.86
CA THR A 10 3.38 -13.65 7.46
C THR A 10 3.77 -12.84 6.23
N CYS A 11 4.59 -11.82 6.48
CA CYS A 11 5.04 -10.85 5.49
C CYS A 11 6.15 -11.39 4.54
N PHE A 12 6.56 -12.65 4.65
CA PHE A 12 7.64 -13.24 3.84
C PHE A 12 7.39 -14.76 3.69
N LEU A 13 7.61 -15.31 2.48
CA LEU A 13 7.52 -16.73 2.01
C LEU A 13 6.22 -17.16 1.26
N PRO A 14 6.34 -18.11 0.30
CA PRO A 14 6.22 -17.84 -1.13
C PRO A 14 4.82 -18.01 -1.70
N ALA A 15 4.63 -17.44 -2.89
CA ALA A 15 3.43 -17.48 -3.71
C ALA A 15 2.85 -18.90 -3.80
N LEU A 16 1.71 -19.10 -3.13
CA LEU A 16 0.86 -20.26 -3.35
C LEU A 16 0.22 -20.07 -4.73
N VAL A 17 0.65 -20.88 -5.71
CA VAL A 17 0.05 -20.92 -7.05
C VAL A 17 -1.39 -21.38 -6.90
N ILE A 18 -2.36 -20.53 -7.25
CA ILE A 18 -3.79 -20.86 -7.16
C ILE A 18 -4.36 -20.94 -8.58
N LYS A 19 -4.89 -22.13 -8.91
CA LYS A 19 -5.71 -22.38 -10.10
C LYS A 19 -6.96 -21.50 -10.08
N ASP A 20 -7.14 -20.73 -11.15
CA ASP A 20 -8.27 -19.80 -11.36
C ASP A 20 -9.60 -20.48 -11.77
N TYR A 21 -9.84 -21.74 -11.37
CA TYR A 21 -11.10 -22.40 -11.70
C TYR A 21 -12.16 -22.10 -10.63
N ILE A 22 -13.34 -21.71 -11.10
CA ILE A 22 -14.55 -21.61 -10.29
C ILE A 22 -14.98 -23.04 -10.00
N GLU A 23 -14.71 -23.55 -8.80
CA GLU A 23 -15.32 -24.80 -8.35
C GLU A 23 -16.79 -24.49 -8.01
N PRO A 24 -17.76 -25.05 -8.76
CA PRO A 24 -19.17 -24.94 -8.39
C PRO A 24 -19.38 -25.66 -7.05
N LEU A 25 -20.29 -25.14 -6.21
CA LEU A 25 -20.74 -25.90 -5.05
C LEU A 25 -21.32 -27.23 -5.52
N THR A 26 -21.03 -28.28 -4.77
CA THR A 26 -21.62 -29.60 -5.01
C THR A 26 -23.12 -29.56 -4.70
N ASP A 27 -23.91 -30.40 -5.37
CA ASP A 27 -25.36 -30.48 -5.15
C ASP A 27 -25.70 -30.79 -3.68
N GLU A 28 -24.80 -31.48 -2.97
CA GLU A 28 -24.93 -31.80 -1.55
C GLU A 28 -24.78 -30.55 -0.66
N GLU A 29 -23.84 -29.66 -0.98
CA GLU A 29 -23.67 -28.37 -0.29
C GLU A 29 -24.85 -27.44 -0.56
N ILE A 30 -25.37 -27.42 -1.78
CA ILE A 30 -26.55 -26.63 -2.16
C ILE A 30 -27.78 -27.10 -1.36
N ASN A 31 -28.04 -28.41 -1.30
CA ASN A 31 -29.16 -28.96 -0.53
C ASN A 31 -29.04 -28.66 0.97
N LYS A 32 -27.82 -28.71 1.51
CA LYS A 32 -27.54 -28.36 2.92
C LYS A 32 -27.83 -26.88 3.23
N ILE A 33 -27.54 -25.98 2.29
CA ILE A 33 -27.85 -24.55 2.41
C ILE A 33 -29.37 -24.32 2.34
N ILE A 34 -30.06 -24.93 1.38
CA ILE A 34 -31.53 -24.80 1.19
C ILE A 34 -32.30 -25.30 2.40
N LEU A 35 -31.83 -26.37 3.05
CA LEU A 35 -32.45 -26.95 4.24
C LEU A 35 -32.09 -26.24 5.55
N SER A 36 -31.12 -25.32 5.53
CA SER A 36 -30.75 -24.54 6.71
C SER A 36 -31.82 -23.49 7.02
N LYS A 37 -32.12 -23.27 8.31
CA LYS A 37 -33.08 -22.23 8.75
C LYS A 37 -32.44 -20.87 9.01
N ASP A 38 -31.11 -20.82 9.06
CA ASP A 38 -30.32 -19.63 9.38
C ASP A 38 -29.54 -19.15 8.15
N LEU A 39 -30.25 -18.80 7.07
CA LEU A 39 -29.59 -18.19 5.91
C LEU A 39 -29.17 -16.75 6.24
N THR A 40 -27.88 -16.48 6.09
CA THR A 40 -27.32 -15.13 6.15
C THR A 40 -26.87 -14.68 4.76
N VAL A 41 -26.78 -13.37 4.54
CA VAL A 41 -26.28 -12.80 3.26
C VAL A 41 -24.88 -13.32 2.92
N ASP A 42 -24.07 -13.67 3.93
CA ASP A 42 -22.76 -14.28 3.75
C ASP A 42 -22.79 -15.65 3.06
N THR A 43 -23.88 -16.39 3.25
CA THR A 43 -24.08 -17.69 2.57
C THR A 43 -24.17 -17.53 1.05
N PHE A 44 -24.58 -16.35 0.58
CA PHE A 44 -24.64 -15.97 -0.83
C PHE A 44 -23.44 -15.13 -1.28
N ALA A 45 -22.50 -14.82 -0.39
CA ALA A 45 -21.33 -14.03 -0.73
C ALA A 45 -20.41 -14.80 -1.68
N LYS A 46 -20.08 -14.17 -2.81
CA LYS A 46 -19.34 -14.80 -3.91
C LYS A 46 -17.84 -14.89 -3.57
N TYR A 47 -17.36 -16.07 -3.17
CA TYR A 47 -15.94 -16.42 -2.98
C TYR A 47 -15.13 -15.49 -2.04
N PRO A 48 -15.45 -15.39 -0.75
CA PRO A 48 -14.82 -14.47 0.19
C PRO A 48 -13.30 -14.67 0.35
N LYS A 49 -12.82 -15.92 0.27
CA LYS A 49 -11.38 -16.24 0.37
C LYS A 49 -10.55 -15.65 -0.78
N ARG A 50 -11.05 -15.77 -2.02
CA ARG A 50 -10.38 -15.25 -3.23
C ARG A 50 -10.32 -13.72 -3.21
N ILE A 51 -11.42 -13.09 -2.82
CA ILE A 51 -11.52 -11.64 -2.71
C ILE A 51 -10.50 -11.12 -1.68
N ARG A 52 -10.40 -11.78 -0.52
CA ARG A 52 -9.42 -11.45 0.51
C ARG A 52 -7.99 -11.56 -0.02
N GLN A 53 -7.63 -12.68 -0.64
CA GLN A 53 -6.28 -12.88 -1.21
C GLN A 53 -5.94 -11.82 -2.26
N ARG A 54 -6.87 -11.53 -3.19
CA ARG A 54 -6.69 -10.46 -4.19
C ARG A 54 -6.45 -9.10 -3.55
N ALA A 55 -7.14 -8.78 -2.47
CA ALA A 55 -6.92 -7.53 -1.73
C ALA A 55 -5.51 -7.48 -1.10
N PHE A 56 -5.02 -8.59 -0.55
CA PHE A 56 -3.67 -8.65 0.04
C PHE A 56 -2.55 -8.64 -1.01
N ASN A 57 -2.79 -9.05 -2.25
CA ASN A 57 -1.81 -8.89 -3.32
C ASN A 57 -1.44 -7.42 -3.54
N TYR A 58 -2.38 -6.47 -3.39
CA TYR A 58 -2.06 -5.04 -3.47
C TYR A 58 -1.07 -4.62 -2.38
N LEU A 59 -1.21 -5.13 -1.16
CA LEU A 59 -0.27 -4.87 -0.07
C LEU A 59 1.11 -5.46 -0.41
N SER A 60 1.17 -6.71 -0.84
CA SER A 60 2.45 -7.36 -1.17
C SER A 60 3.20 -6.64 -2.29
N HIS A 61 2.51 -6.23 -3.36
CA HIS A 61 3.12 -5.47 -4.45
C HIS A 61 3.57 -4.06 -4.00
N THR A 62 2.74 -3.35 -3.23
CA THR A 62 3.11 -2.03 -2.68
C THR A 62 4.33 -2.13 -1.77
N ALA A 63 4.38 -3.15 -0.89
CA ALA A 63 5.51 -3.40 -0.01
C ALA A 63 6.79 -3.75 -0.80
N SER A 64 6.68 -4.53 -1.87
CA SER A 64 7.82 -4.84 -2.74
C SER A 64 8.37 -3.56 -3.37
N ILE A 65 7.50 -2.74 -3.99
CA ILE A 65 7.90 -1.47 -4.60
C ILE A 65 8.52 -0.54 -3.57
N ALA A 66 7.91 -0.40 -2.39
CA ALA A 66 8.41 0.41 -1.29
C ALA A 66 9.82 0.02 -0.86
N LEU A 67 10.07 -1.28 -0.69
CA LEU A 67 11.39 -1.78 -0.30
C LEU A 67 12.44 -1.44 -1.36
N PHE A 68 12.17 -1.78 -2.63
CA PHE A 68 13.14 -1.58 -3.71
C PHE A 68 13.36 -0.10 -4.08
N TYR A 69 12.40 0.79 -3.82
CA TYR A 69 12.55 2.23 -4.06
C TYR A 69 13.17 2.97 -2.87
N SER A 70 12.83 2.60 -1.63
CA SER A 70 13.33 3.32 -0.46
C SER A 70 14.82 3.10 -0.22
N ILE A 71 15.31 1.88 -0.46
CA ILE A 71 16.74 1.54 -0.31
C ILE A 71 17.64 2.47 -1.15
N PRO A 72 17.48 2.57 -2.48
CA PRO A 72 18.33 3.42 -3.29
C PRO A 72 18.14 4.90 -3.00
N VAL A 73 16.93 5.36 -2.63
CA VAL A 73 16.70 6.77 -2.28
C VAL A 73 17.48 7.18 -1.03
N ILE A 74 17.42 6.36 0.03
CA ILE A 74 18.18 6.62 1.25
C ILE A 74 19.68 6.61 0.94
N GLN A 75 20.16 5.65 0.15
CA GLN A 75 21.56 5.58 -0.28
C GLN A 75 21.99 6.80 -1.10
N LEU A 76 21.12 7.27 -1.99
CA LEU A 76 21.36 8.43 -2.85
C LEU A 76 21.47 9.71 -2.02
N VAL A 77 20.52 9.95 -1.12
CA VAL A 77 20.53 11.11 -0.22
C VAL A 77 21.77 11.12 0.66
N VAL A 78 22.15 9.99 1.25
CA VAL A 78 23.35 9.90 2.10
C VAL A 78 24.61 10.20 1.27
N THR A 79 24.69 9.67 0.06
CA THR A 79 25.82 9.92 -0.85
C THR A 79 25.90 11.41 -1.22
N TYR A 80 24.79 12.03 -1.61
CA TYR A 80 24.77 13.44 -2.02
C TYR A 80 25.08 14.38 -0.85
N GLN A 81 24.54 14.11 0.33
CA GLN A 81 24.89 14.83 1.56
C GLN A 81 26.39 14.76 1.85
N ARG A 82 27.01 13.60 1.68
CA ARG A 82 28.46 13.45 1.83
C ARG A 82 29.24 14.27 0.79
N VAL A 83 28.81 14.25 -0.46
CA VAL A 83 29.44 15.02 -1.54
C VAL A 83 29.36 16.52 -1.26
N VAL A 84 28.19 17.04 -0.87
CA VAL A 84 28.01 18.45 -0.52
C VAL A 84 28.92 18.84 0.64
N ASN A 85 28.97 18.04 1.70
CA ASN A 85 29.79 18.35 2.87
C ASN A 85 31.30 18.30 2.60
N LEU A 86 31.76 17.43 1.70
CA LEU A 86 33.18 17.32 1.35
C LEU A 86 33.63 18.37 0.34
N THR A 87 32.81 18.64 -0.67
CA THR A 87 33.17 19.54 -1.78
C THR A 87 32.81 21.00 -1.49
N GLY A 88 31.86 21.23 -0.59
CA GLY A 88 31.24 22.55 -0.40
C GLY A 88 30.35 22.98 -1.56
N ASN A 89 30.14 22.13 -2.58
CA ASN A 89 29.33 22.46 -3.74
C ASN A 89 27.84 22.31 -3.42
N GLN A 90 27.18 23.44 -3.20
CA GLN A 90 25.74 23.48 -2.90
C GLN A 90 24.86 23.27 -4.13
N ASP A 91 25.40 23.28 -5.36
CA ASP A 91 24.62 23.06 -6.58
C ASP A 91 24.24 21.58 -6.80
N VAL A 92 24.75 20.68 -5.96
CA VAL A 92 24.36 19.26 -5.96
C VAL A 92 22.94 19.07 -5.40
N CYS A 93 22.54 19.92 -4.44
CA CYS A 93 21.22 19.89 -3.81
C CYS A 93 20.57 21.29 -3.95
N TYR A 94 19.55 21.40 -4.79
CA TYR A 94 18.91 22.66 -5.18
C TYR A 94 17.94 23.20 -4.11
N TYR A 95 18.48 23.70 -2.99
CA TYR A 95 17.66 24.25 -1.91
C TYR A 95 17.05 25.60 -2.27
N ASN A 96 15.83 25.85 -1.80
CA ASN A 96 15.24 27.19 -1.80
C ASN A 96 15.58 27.92 -0.49
N PHE A 97 16.74 28.55 -0.45
CA PHE A 97 17.23 29.26 0.74
C PHE A 97 16.35 30.42 1.22
N LEU A 98 15.43 30.93 0.40
CA LEU A 98 14.49 31.97 0.81
C LEU A 98 13.42 31.42 1.78
N CYS A 99 13.03 30.15 1.60
CA CYS A 99 11.97 29.49 2.40
C CYS A 99 12.51 28.42 3.36
N ALA A 100 13.80 28.06 3.24
CA ALA A 100 14.41 27.03 4.04
C ALA A 100 14.68 27.54 5.46
N HIS A 101 14.17 26.82 6.46
CA HIS A 101 14.44 27.09 7.87
C HIS A 101 15.34 25.98 8.43
N PRO A 102 16.64 26.27 8.65
CA PRO A 102 17.58 25.25 9.09
C PRO A 102 17.37 24.88 10.55
N ALA A 103 17.40 23.58 10.85
CA ALA A 103 17.41 23.05 12.21
C ALA A 103 17.98 21.63 12.23
N PHE A 104 18.51 21.19 13.38
CA PHE A 104 19.06 19.83 13.58
C PHE A 104 20.13 19.39 12.56
N GLY A 105 20.85 20.35 11.97
CA GLY A 105 21.87 20.07 10.95
C GLY A 105 21.34 19.89 9.53
N PHE A 106 20.04 20.12 9.29
CA PHE A 106 19.45 20.15 7.96
C PHE A 106 19.21 21.59 7.49
N SER A 107 19.51 21.87 6.22
CA SER A 107 19.27 23.18 5.61
C SER A 107 17.78 23.50 5.46
N ASP A 108 16.95 22.49 5.19
CA ASP A 108 15.52 22.62 4.86
C ASP A 108 14.63 21.80 5.82
N PHE A 109 14.77 22.05 7.12
CA PHE A 109 14.11 21.23 8.15
C PHE A 109 12.59 21.39 8.20
N ASN A 110 12.07 22.59 7.91
CA ASN A 110 10.63 22.85 7.89
C ASN A 110 9.88 21.95 6.90
N HIS A 111 10.44 21.75 5.70
CA HIS A 111 9.83 20.86 4.71
C HIS A 111 9.94 19.38 5.09
N ILE A 112 11.06 18.96 5.70
CA ILE A 112 11.18 17.61 6.30
C ILE A 112 10.10 17.40 7.37
N PHE A 113 9.96 18.36 8.31
CA PHE A 113 8.99 18.28 9.40
C PHE A 113 7.54 18.23 8.89
N SER A 114 7.21 19.01 7.87
CA SER A 114 5.85 19.01 7.30
C SER A 114 5.42 17.64 6.76
N ASN A 115 6.37 16.82 6.30
CA ASN A 115 6.11 15.48 5.76
C ASN A 115 5.96 14.38 6.83
N VAL A 116 6.36 14.66 8.08
CA VAL A 116 6.17 13.75 9.21
C VAL A 116 4.67 13.45 9.45
N GLY A 117 3.79 14.39 9.10
CA GLY A 117 2.34 14.20 9.17
C GLY A 117 1.83 13.02 8.32
N TYR A 118 2.37 12.83 7.11
CA TYR A 118 1.99 11.71 6.24
C TYR A 118 2.38 10.36 6.84
N ILE A 119 3.57 10.28 7.46
CA ILE A 119 4.05 9.09 8.16
C ILE A 119 3.09 8.73 9.31
N PHE A 120 2.74 9.71 10.15
CA PHE A 120 1.82 9.46 11.26
C PHE A 120 0.43 9.05 10.80
N ILE A 121 -0.14 9.73 9.81
CA ILE A 121 -1.47 9.41 9.28
C ILE A 121 -1.48 8.04 8.58
N GLY A 122 -0.40 7.70 7.85
CA GLY A 122 -0.23 6.40 7.20
C GLY A 122 -0.19 5.24 8.22
N ILE A 123 0.61 5.38 9.27
CA ILE A 123 0.68 4.41 10.37
C ILE A 123 -0.67 4.32 11.09
N PHE A 124 -1.30 5.46 11.39
CA PHE A 124 -2.61 5.51 12.03
C PHE A 124 -3.67 4.78 11.19
N LEU A 125 -3.68 4.98 9.87
CA LEU A 125 -4.59 4.28 8.96
C LEU A 125 -4.35 2.76 9.01
N ILE A 126 -3.09 2.30 9.01
CA ILE A 126 -2.78 0.87 9.16
C ILE A 126 -3.33 0.32 10.47
N LEU A 127 -3.08 1.00 11.59
CA LEU A 127 -3.55 0.58 12.92
C LEU A 127 -5.08 0.58 13.02
N ALA A 128 -5.76 1.58 12.46
CA ALA A 128 -7.21 1.65 12.44
C ALA A 128 -7.83 0.49 11.63
N VAL A 129 -7.19 0.11 10.51
CA VAL A 129 -7.62 -1.04 9.71
C VAL A 129 -7.38 -2.36 10.46
N LEU A 130 -6.26 -2.48 11.21
CA LEU A 130 -5.98 -3.64 12.05
C LEU A 130 -7.01 -3.79 13.19
N ASP A 131 -7.31 -2.72 13.93
CA ASP A 131 -8.35 -2.73 14.98
C ASP A 131 -9.71 -3.12 14.40
N ARG A 132 -10.08 -2.55 13.26
CA ARG A 132 -11.33 -2.90 12.57
C ARG A 132 -11.35 -4.36 12.14
N GLN A 133 -10.25 -4.88 11.60
CA GLN A 133 -10.14 -6.29 11.21
C GLN A 133 -10.27 -7.21 12.42
N TYR A 134 -9.69 -6.83 13.57
CA TYR A 134 -9.82 -7.59 14.81
C TYR A 134 -11.26 -7.60 15.32
N ARG A 135 -11.93 -6.45 15.39
CA ARG A 135 -13.33 -6.35 15.84
C ARG A 135 -14.31 -7.10 14.96
N ILE A 136 -14.16 -7.00 13.63
CA ILE A 136 -15.09 -7.66 12.70
C ILE A 136 -14.95 -9.19 12.74
N ARG A 137 -13.76 -9.74 13.00
CA ARG A 137 -13.61 -11.20 13.22
C ARG A 137 -14.44 -11.72 14.40
N ILE A 138 -14.77 -10.86 15.37
CA ILE A 138 -15.54 -11.22 16.57
C ILE A 138 -17.06 -11.12 16.29
N THR A 139 -17.47 -10.41 15.24
CA THR A 139 -18.89 -10.24 14.83
C THR A 139 -19.26 -11.16 13.66
N LYS A 140 -20.47 -11.74 13.64
CA LYS A 140 -20.96 -12.56 12.51
C LYS A 140 -20.89 -11.79 11.18
N ASP A 141 -20.46 -12.48 10.11
CA ASP A 141 -20.33 -11.91 8.77
C ASP A 141 -21.71 -11.52 8.17
N ASN A 142 -21.85 -10.26 7.78
CA ASN A 142 -23.05 -9.72 7.14
C ASN A 142 -23.03 -9.88 5.60
N GLY A 143 -22.14 -10.73 5.07
CA GLY A 143 -22.00 -11.04 3.64
C GLY A 143 -21.44 -9.96 2.74
N ILE A 144 -20.94 -8.86 3.32
CA ILE A 144 -20.27 -7.79 2.56
C ILE A 144 -18.75 -8.08 2.54
N PRO A 145 -18.15 -8.38 1.38
CA PRO A 145 -16.72 -8.66 1.30
C PRO A 145 -15.91 -7.40 1.62
N VAL A 146 -15.02 -7.49 2.62
CA VAL A 146 -14.17 -6.36 3.03
C VAL A 146 -12.74 -6.54 2.50
N HIS A 147 -12.23 -5.52 1.80
CA HIS A 147 -10.90 -5.53 1.17
C HIS A 147 -9.83 -4.90 2.07
N TYR A 148 -9.51 -5.52 3.21
CA TYR A 148 -8.52 -4.97 4.18
C TYR A 148 -7.12 -4.77 3.56
N GLY A 149 -6.68 -5.67 2.69
CA GLY A 149 -5.35 -5.58 2.06
C GLY A 149 -5.13 -4.31 1.24
N LEU A 150 -6.16 -3.78 0.58
CA LEU A 150 -6.05 -2.53 -0.19
C LEU A 150 -5.92 -1.31 0.73
N PHE A 151 -6.64 -1.29 1.86
CA PHE A 151 -6.48 -0.21 2.84
C PHE A 151 -5.11 -0.23 3.51
N HIS A 152 -4.56 -1.41 3.83
CA HIS A 152 -3.19 -1.53 4.30
C HIS A 152 -2.18 -1.04 3.24
N ALA A 153 -2.40 -1.35 1.96
CA ALA A 153 -1.57 -0.86 0.87
C ALA A 153 -1.58 0.67 0.79
N MET A 154 -2.75 1.30 0.91
CA MET A 154 -2.88 2.76 0.93
C MET A 154 -2.15 3.41 2.12
N GLY A 155 -2.28 2.85 3.33
CA GLY A 155 -1.58 3.35 4.51
C GLY A 155 -0.06 3.18 4.41
N LEU A 156 0.41 2.06 3.85
CA LEU A 156 1.82 1.84 3.57
C LEU A 156 2.34 2.82 2.52
N ALA A 157 1.61 3.02 1.42
CA ALA A 157 2.00 3.96 0.38
C ALA A 157 2.11 5.40 0.90
N LEU A 158 1.18 5.84 1.76
CA LEU A 158 1.22 7.14 2.42
C LEU A 158 2.42 7.29 3.38
N THR A 159 2.75 6.23 4.10
CA THR A 159 3.92 6.24 4.99
C THR A 159 5.22 6.35 4.18
N ILE A 160 5.31 5.62 3.07
CA ILE A 160 6.50 5.61 2.22
C ILE A 160 6.63 6.93 1.46
N GLU A 161 5.54 7.52 0.96
CA GLU A 161 5.58 8.85 0.37
C GLU A 161 6.10 9.89 1.37
N GLY A 162 5.63 9.90 2.62
CA GLY A 162 6.17 10.82 3.62
C GLY A 162 7.68 10.65 3.87
N ILE A 163 8.20 9.43 3.78
CA ILE A 163 9.64 9.15 3.88
C ILE A 163 10.38 9.65 2.65
N LEU A 164 9.90 9.34 1.44
CA LEU A 164 10.53 9.71 0.17
C LEU A 164 10.51 11.23 -0.04
N SER A 165 9.42 11.90 0.32
CA SER A 165 9.29 13.35 0.24
C SER A 165 10.20 14.05 1.26
N ALA A 166 10.31 13.52 2.48
CA ALA A 166 11.30 14.00 3.44
C ALA A 166 12.74 13.81 2.92
N CYS A 167 13.06 12.66 2.31
CA CYS A 167 14.34 12.40 1.67
C CYS A 167 14.65 13.38 0.52
N TYR A 168 13.65 13.75 -0.28
CA TYR A 168 13.79 14.80 -1.29
C TYR A 168 14.18 16.13 -0.67
N HIS A 169 13.55 16.56 0.43
CA HIS A 169 13.90 17.82 1.10
C HIS A 169 15.24 17.79 1.83
N ILE A 170 15.76 16.61 2.20
CA ILE A 170 17.13 16.48 2.71
C ILE A 170 18.14 16.83 1.60
N CYS A 171 17.90 16.44 0.35
CA CYS A 171 18.74 16.87 -0.77
C CYS A 171 17.90 16.96 -2.05
N PRO A 172 17.36 18.16 -2.38
CA PRO A 172 16.51 18.34 -3.54
C PRO A 172 17.33 18.16 -4.81
N SER A 173 17.07 17.08 -5.53
CA SER A 173 17.73 16.71 -6.79
C SER A 173 16.72 16.12 -7.75
N GLN A 174 17.01 16.15 -9.05
CA GLN A 174 16.13 15.60 -10.08
C GLN A 174 15.83 14.11 -9.85
N SER A 175 16.85 13.34 -9.42
CA SER A 175 16.68 11.92 -9.13
C SER A 175 15.78 11.67 -7.92
N ASN A 176 15.94 12.43 -6.82
CA ASN A 176 15.05 12.30 -5.66
C ASN A 176 13.61 12.73 -5.99
N TYR A 177 13.45 13.76 -6.83
CA TYR A 177 12.13 14.22 -7.28
C TYR A 177 11.36 13.13 -8.05
N GLN A 178 12.05 12.38 -8.92
CA GLN A 178 11.45 11.25 -9.64
C GLN A 178 10.96 10.16 -8.67
N PHE A 179 11.77 9.80 -7.68
CA PHE A 179 11.39 8.78 -6.70
C PHE A 179 10.20 9.22 -5.84
N ASP A 180 10.17 10.46 -5.37
CA ASP A 180 9.04 11.00 -4.60
C ASP A 180 7.74 11.00 -5.43
N THR A 181 7.82 11.56 -6.63
CA THR A 181 6.68 11.64 -7.56
C THR A 181 6.16 10.23 -7.93
N SER A 182 7.04 9.23 -7.99
CA SER A 182 6.65 7.87 -8.40
C SER A 182 5.71 7.23 -7.38
N PHE A 183 5.93 7.52 -6.10
CA PHE A 183 5.06 7.06 -5.03
C PHE A 183 3.75 7.84 -4.97
N MET A 184 3.73 9.12 -5.38
CA MET A 184 2.48 9.85 -5.60
C MET A 184 1.60 9.16 -6.67
N TYR A 185 2.19 8.69 -7.78
CA TYR A 185 1.46 7.92 -8.80
C TYR A 185 0.90 6.61 -8.24
N VAL A 186 1.70 5.87 -7.45
CA VAL A 186 1.25 4.64 -6.77
C VAL A 186 0.05 4.94 -5.86
N MET A 187 0.14 5.96 -5.01
CA MET A 187 -0.96 6.36 -4.12
C MET A 187 -2.21 6.76 -4.89
N ALA A 188 -2.09 7.59 -5.92
CA ALA A 188 -3.21 8.04 -6.73
C ALA A 188 -3.96 6.86 -7.36
N VAL A 189 -3.24 5.90 -7.93
CA VAL A 189 -3.86 4.71 -8.53
C VAL A 189 -4.50 3.81 -7.48
N LEU A 190 -3.89 3.61 -6.31
CA LEU A 190 -4.50 2.85 -5.21
C LEU A 190 -5.82 3.50 -4.73
N ILE A 191 -5.86 4.83 -4.61
CA ILE A 191 -7.08 5.58 -4.28
C ILE A 191 -8.13 5.38 -5.38
N MET A 192 -7.75 5.50 -6.67
CA MET A 192 -8.66 5.31 -7.80
C MET A 192 -9.25 3.90 -7.83
N VAL A 193 -8.42 2.86 -7.63
CA VAL A 193 -8.90 1.49 -7.51
C VAL A 193 -9.87 1.37 -6.34
N LYS A 194 -9.57 1.95 -5.18
CA LYS A 194 -10.46 1.84 -4.03
C LYS A 194 -11.81 2.53 -4.25
N LEU A 195 -11.80 3.71 -4.85
CA LEU A 195 -13.02 4.44 -5.23
C LEU A 195 -13.84 3.64 -6.24
N TYR A 196 -13.19 3.03 -7.23
CA TYR A 196 -13.85 2.19 -8.22
C TYR A 196 -14.49 0.95 -7.59
N GLN A 197 -13.78 0.25 -6.69
CA GLN A 197 -14.30 -0.91 -5.96
C GLN A 197 -15.50 -0.56 -5.08
N ASN A 198 -15.52 0.62 -4.47
CA ASN A 198 -16.67 1.06 -3.67
C ASN A 198 -17.91 1.33 -4.54
N ARG A 199 -17.73 1.71 -5.81
CA ARG A 199 -18.82 1.94 -6.76
C ARG A 199 -19.28 0.65 -7.46
N HIS A 200 -18.33 -0.24 -7.80
CA HIS A 200 -18.58 -1.48 -8.54
C HIS A 200 -17.87 -2.66 -7.85
N PRO A 201 -18.47 -3.24 -6.78
CA PRO A 201 -17.83 -4.31 -6.00
C PRO A 201 -17.61 -5.61 -6.80
N ASP A 202 -18.36 -5.80 -7.88
CA ASP A 202 -18.33 -7.01 -8.71
C ASP A 202 -17.17 -7.01 -9.72
N ILE A 203 -16.64 -5.82 -10.06
CA ILE A 203 -15.62 -5.63 -11.09
C ILE A 203 -14.34 -5.12 -10.44
N ASN A 204 -13.41 -6.03 -10.18
CA ASN A 204 -12.16 -5.72 -9.52
C ASN A 204 -10.97 -5.95 -10.46
N ALA A 205 -10.19 -4.90 -10.71
CA ALA A 205 -8.89 -5.00 -11.36
C ALA A 205 -7.96 -5.90 -10.52
N THR A 206 -7.06 -6.62 -11.19
CA THR A 206 -6.02 -7.40 -10.50
C THR A 206 -4.87 -6.46 -10.09
N ALA A 207 -4.20 -6.78 -8.99
CA ALA A 207 -3.02 -6.00 -8.57
C ALA A 207 -1.97 -5.94 -9.68
N TYR A 208 -1.69 -7.06 -10.35
CA TYR A 208 -0.76 -7.12 -11.48
C TYR A 208 -1.10 -6.11 -12.58
N SER A 209 -2.34 -6.12 -13.09
CA SER A 209 -2.76 -5.17 -14.14
C SER A 209 -2.65 -3.72 -13.68
N THR A 210 -3.04 -3.43 -12.44
CA THR A 210 -2.96 -2.10 -11.84
C THR A 210 -1.53 -1.59 -11.79
N PHE A 211 -0.60 -2.38 -11.22
CA PHE A 211 0.80 -1.98 -11.10
C PHE A 211 1.54 -1.97 -12.45
N SER A 212 1.13 -2.77 -13.43
CA SER A 212 1.64 -2.66 -14.80
C SER A 212 1.26 -1.32 -15.44
N VAL A 213 0.02 -0.86 -15.26
CA VAL A 213 -0.42 0.46 -15.76
C VAL A 213 0.34 1.58 -15.04
N VAL A 214 0.54 1.47 -13.72
CA VAL A 214 1.36 2.43 -12.97
C VAL A 214 2.80 2.47 -13.52
N GLY A 215 3.41 1.32 -13.77
CA GLY A 215 4.77 1.26 -14.33
C GLY A 215 4.87 1.92 -15.71
N ILE A 216 3.89 1.71 -16.58
CA ILE A 216 3.81 2.38 -17.88
C ILE A 216 3.63 3.90 -17.71
N ALA A 217 2.77 4.31 -16.79
CA ALA A 217 2.53 5.73 -16.51
C ALA A 217 3.79 6.44 -16.01
N ILE A 218 4.54 5.80 -15.10
CA ILE A 218 5.83 6.31 -14.61
C ILE A 218 6.85 6.39 -15.75
N PHE A 219 6.97 5.36 -16.59
CA PHE A 219 7.91 5.33 -17.71
C PHE A 219 7.65 6.42 -18.76
N ILE A 220 6.38 6.78 -18.99
CA ILE A 220 6.01 7.84 -19.95
C ILE A 220 6.12 9.22 -19.31
N GLY A 221 5.78 9.34 -18.02
CA GLY A 221 5.65 10.61 -17.32
C GLY A 221 6.94 11.14 -16.68
N MET A 222 7.99 10.33 -16.57
CA MET A 222 9.28 10.67 -15.96
C MET A 222 10.46 10.42 -16.89
#